data_AF-A0A7J5EU54-F1
#
_entry.id   AF-A0A7J5EU54-F1
#
_cell.length_a   1.000
_cell.length_b   1.000
_cell.length_c   1.000
_cell.angle_alpha   90.00
_cell.angle_beta   90.00
_cell.angle_gamma   90.00
#
_symmetry.space_group_name_H-M   'P 1'
#
loop_
_entity.id
_entity.type
_entity.pdbx_description
1 polymer ?
#
loop_
_entity_poly.entity_id
_entity_poly.type
_entity_poly.pdbx_seq_one_letter_code
_entity_poly.pdbx_strand_id
1 'polypeptide(L)'
;MQRPGVEGLVAFLTPDGVYESSTGGCVPTRDERARIMTPGYREIGALRFQLEWLRRVWDPTTTGARREVTARVLYADDVDVPVYLRRSRPAFPVGSQPMVATINGEWLPAVWIFQGRWYCLLGIDHRIASDLQGACRTAYLASTHGRCLDFTGALAAAVLAEDQVARRRLCTLLVEHGCGSVPAEAPPPTEPLP
;
A
#
# COMPACT_ATOMS: atom_id res chain seq x y z
N MET A 1 -19.86 12.40 -11.10
CA MET A 1 -19.62 10.97 -11.41
C MET A 1 -19.61 10.21 -10.10
N GLN A 2 -20.43 9.17 -9.96
CA GLN A 2 -20.48 8.34 -8.76
C GLN A 2 -19.21 7.47 -8.71
N ARG A 3 -18.55 7.40 -7.54
CA ARG A 3 -17.34 6.58 -7.37
C ARG A 3 -17.76 5.10 -7.44
N PRO A 4 -17.24 4.29 -8.36
CA PRO A 4 -17.82 2.99 -8.68
C PRO A 4 -17.57 1.91 -7.60
N GLY A 5 -17.00 2.27 -6.46
CA GLY A 5 -16.94 1.40 -5.28
C GLY A 5 -16.24 0.07 -5.51
N VAL A 6 -16.62 -0.95 -4.74
CA VAL A 6 -16.07 -2.32 -4.84
C VAL A 6 -16.46 -2.97 -6.17
N GLU A 7 -17.73 -2.86 -6.56
CA GLU A 7 -18.25 -3.43 -7.81
C GLU A 7 -17.50 -2.90 -9.04
N GLY A 8 -17.13 -1.62 -9.01
CA GLY A 8 -16.32 -0.98 -10.04
C GLY A 8 -14.91 -1.54 -10.15
N LEU A 9 -14.31 -1.96 -9.04
CA LEU A 9 -12.99 -2.58 -9.07
C LEU A 9 -13.07 -4.01 -9.58
N VAL A 10 -14.11 -4.76 -9.18
CA VAL A 10 -14.38 -6.10 -9.71
C VAL A 10 -14.55 -6.04 -11.23
N ALA A 11 -15.41 -5.14 -11.72
CA ALA A 11 -15.64 -4.93 -13.14
C ALA A 11 -14.38 -4.47 -13.89
N PHE A 12 -13.55 -3.63 -13.26
CA PHE A 12 -12.26 -3.22 -13.83
C PHE A 12 -11.30 -4.39 -13.99
N LEU A 13 -11.24 -5.30 -13.01
CA LEU A 13 -10.31 -6.43 -13.02
C LEU A 13 -10.80 -7.64 -13.84
N THR A 14 -12.07 -7.65 -14.28
CA THR A 14 -12.60 -8.72 -15.13
C THR A 14 -12.14 -8.62 -16.60
N PRO A 15 -11.91 -9.76 -17.29
CA PRO A 15 -11.25 -9.83 -18.59
C PRO A 15 -11.96 -9.15 -19.79
N ASP A 16 -13.24 -8.81 -19.68
CA ASP A 16 -13.98 -8.11 -20.75
C ASP A 16 -13.61 -6.63 -20.86
N GLY A 17 -12.83 -6.10 -19.90
CA GLY A 17 -12.20 -4.79 -20.01
C GLY A 17 -11.03 -4.83 -20.98
N VAL A 18 -11.14 -4.17 -22.14
CA VAL A 18 -10.04 -4.04 -23.09
C VAL A 18 -8.90 -3.23 -22.44
N TYR A 19 -7.81 -3.91 -22.05
CA TYR A 19 -6.63 -3.27 -21.48
C TYR A 19 -5.60 -2.95 -22.57
N GLU A 20 -5.42 -1.65 -22.88
CA GLU A 20 -4.27 -1.20 -23.66
C GLU A 20 -3.03 -1.13 -22.77
N SER A 21 -2.02 -1.94 -23.09
CA SER A 21 -0.77 -2.03 -22.31
C SER A 21 0.12 -0.78 -22.36
N SER A 22 -0.14 0.16 -23.27
CA SER A 22 0.64 1.41 -23.44
C SER A 22 0.02 2.63 -22.77
N THR A 23 -1.30 2.65 -22.56
CA THR A 23 -2.05 3.87 -22.18
C THR A 23 -3.27 3.61 -21.30
N GLY A 24 -3.66 2.34 -21.07
CA GLY A 24 -4.88 1.95 -20.34
C GLY A 24 -4.66 1.26 -18.98
N GLY A 25 -3.43 1.24 -18.44
CA GLY A 25 -3.12 0.59 -17.16
C GLY A 25 -3.50 1.42 -15.93
N CYS A 26 -3.73 0.77 -14.78
CA CYS A 26 -3.95 1.47 -13.50
C CYS A 26 -2.68 2.14 -12.92
N VAL A 27 -1.51 2.04 -13.56
CA VAL A 27 -0.30 2.67 -13.02
C VAL A 27 -0.35 4.19 -13.26
N PRO A 28 -0.15 5.03 -12.23
CA PRO A 28 -0.17 6.49 -12.39
C PRO A 28 1.12 7.03 -13.04
N THR A 29 0.97 7.96 -13.98
CA THR A 29 2.03 8.83 -14.51
C THR A 29 2.62 9.73 -13.42
N ARG A 30 3.74 10.43 -13.72
CA ARG A 30 4.38 11.35 -12.76
C ARG A 30 3.42 12.40 -12.22
N ASP A 31 2.65 13.01 -13.09
CA ASP A 31 1.73 14.10 -12.71
C ASP A 31 0.50 13.57 -11.96
N GLU A 32 0.01 12.38 -12.31
CA GLU A 32 -1.09 11.73 -11.60
C GLU A 32 -0.70 11.38 -10.16
N ARG A 33 0.55 10.94 -9.93
CA ARG A 33 1.04 10.63 -8.57
C ARG A 33 0.94 11.83 -7.65
N ALA A 34 1.25 13.03 -8.14
CA ALA A 34 1.14 14.26 -7.34
C ALA A 34 -0.27 14.51 -6.81
N ARG A 35 -1.30 14.06 -7.54
CA ARG A 35 -2.71 14.23 -7.17
C ARG A 35 -3.24 13.12 -6.26
N ILE A 36 -2.80 11.88 -6.48
CA ILE A 36 -3.42 10.72 -5.84
C ILE A 36 -2.62 10.15 -4.65
N MET A 37 -1.36 10.55 -4.48
CA MET A 37 -0.45 10.02 -3.47
C MET A 37 -0.02 11.08 -2.45
N THR A 38 0.23 10.62 -1.22
CA THR A 38 0.87 11.40 -0.15
C THR A 38 2.25 11.90 -0.63
N PRO A 39 2.69 13.14 -0.29
CA PRO A 39 3.92 13.77 -0.81
C PRO A 39 5.16 12.89 -0.91
N GLY A 40 5.45 12.05 0.09
CA GLY A 40 6.65 11.19 0.09
C GLY A 40 6.60 9.98 -0.85
N TYR A 41 5.45 9.66 -1.43
CA TYR A 41 5.31 8.49 -2.31
C TYR A 41 5.23 8.85 -3.81
N ARG A 42 5.29 10.14 -4.15
CA ARG A 42 5.02 10.65 -5.51
C ARG A 42 6.10 10.33 -6.54
N GLU A 43 7.31 10.01 -6.12
CA GLU A 43 8.46 9.88 -7.04
C GLU A 43 8.52 8.53 -7.78
N ILE A 44 7.65 7.58 -7.42
CA ILE A 44 7.91 6.13 -7.61
C ILE A 44 7.42 5.53 -8.93
N GLY A 45 6.39 6.08 -9.56
CA GLY A 45 5.64 5.35 -10.61
C GLY A 45 6.32 5.29 -11.99
N ALA A 46 7.65 5.25 -12.07
CA ALA A 46 8.35 4.71 -13.22
C ALA A 46 8.57 3.19 -13.10
N LEU A 47 8.30 2.61 -11.92
CA LEU A 47 8.71 1.25 -11.61
C LEU A 47 7.74 0.20 -12.16
N ARG A 48 8.17 -0.43 -13.26
CA ARG A 48 7.53 -1.56 -13.96
C ARG A 48 7.65 -2.89 -13.21
N PHE A 49 7.74 -2.88 -11.88
CA PHE A 49 7.92 -4.13 -11.13
C PHE A 49 6.59 -4.88 -11.02
N GLN A 50 6.64 -6.18 -11.28
CA GLN A 50 5.48 -7.10 -11.27
C GLN A 50 4.38 -6.81 -12.30
N LEU A 51 4.65 -5.96 -13.31
CA LEU A 51 3.74 -5.82 -14.47
C LEU A 51 3.53 -7.14 -15.19
N GLU A 52 4.53 -8.03 -15.19
CA GLU A 52 4.38 -9.38 -15.76
C GLU A 52 3.41 -10.26 -14.96
N TRP A 53 3.29 -10.04 -13.66
CA TRP A 53 2.34 -10.74 -12.81
C TRP A 53 0.91 -10.23 -13.07
N LEU A 54 0.75 -8.90 -13.16
CA LEU A 54 -0.52 -8.31 -13.59
C LEU A 54 -0.90 -8.71 -15.02
N ARG A 55 0.06 -8.78 -15.94
CA ARG A 55 -0.17 -9.28 -17.30
C ARG A 55 -0.69 -10.72 -17.28
N ARG A 56 -0.13 -11.60 -16.45
CA ARG A 56 -0.67 -12.96 -16.24
C ARG A 56 -2.06 -12.98 -15.63
N VAL A 57 -2.38 -11.99 -14.80
CA VAL A 57 -3.71 -11.79 -14.20
C VAL A 57 -4.73 -11.20 -15.17
N TRP A 58 -4.30 -10.49 -16.21
CA TRP A 58 -5.21 -9.84 -17.16
C TRP A 58 -5.24 -10.52 -18.54
N ASP A 59 -4.22 -11.30 -18.88
CA ASP A 59 -4.19 -12.06 -20.12
C ASP A 59 -5.29 -13.15 -20.08
N PRO A 60 -6.33 -13.07 -20.96
CA PRO A 60 -7.42 -14.04 -20.98
C PRO A 60 -6.96 -15.42 -21.45
N THR A 61 -5.85 -15.49 -22.19
CA THR A 61 -5.36 -16.71 -22.84
C THR A 61 -4.58 -17.62 -21.88
N THR A 62 -4.05 -17.06 -20.79
CA THR A 62 -3.21 -17.82 -19.85
C THR A 62 -3.98 -18.67 -18.86
N THR A 63 -5.30 -18.46 -18.66
CA THR A 63 -6.03 -19.15 -17.57
C THR A 63 -7.32 -19.86 -17.94
N GLY A 64 -7.86 -19.75 -19.16
CA GLY A 64 -8.93 -20.63 -19.69
C GLY A 64 -10.25 -20.73 -18.91
N ALA A 65 -10.34 -20.19 -17.69
CA ALA A 65 -11.41 -20.33 -16.73
C ALA A 65 -11.84 -18.95 -16.21
N ARG A 66 -13.12 -18.87 -15.84
CA ARG A 66 -13.74 -17.68 -15.24
C ARG A 66 -13.00 -17.35 -13.93
N ARG A 67 -12.28 -16.23 -13.90
CA ARG A 67 -11.58 -15.74 -12.69
C ARG A 67 -12.61 -15.23 -11.69
N GLU A 68 -12.61 -15.77 -10.48
CA GLU A 68 -13.38 -15.20 -9.38
C GLU A 68 -12.60 -14.00 -8.83
N VAL A 69 -13.03 -12.80 -9.19
CA VAL A 69 -12.47 -11.56 -8.68
C VAL A 69 -13.28 -11.13 -7.47
N THR A 70 -12.61 -10.96 -6.33
CA THR A 70 -13.20 -10.28 -5.18
C THR A 70 -12.39 -9.02 -4.86
N ALA A 71 -13.07 -7.98 -4.38
CA ALA A 71 -12.43 -6.74 -3.97
C ALA A 71 -13.08 -6.22 -2.69
N ARG A 72 -12.31 -5.47 -1.90
CA ARG A 72 -12.81 -4.81 -0.70
C ARG A 72 -11.95 -3.63 -0.30
N VAL A 73 -12.49 -2.78 0.58
CA VAL A 73 -11.77 -1.66 1.17
C VAL A 73 -10.61 -2.19 2.04
N LEU A 74 -9.46 -1.54 1.96
CA LEU A 74 -8.28 -1.82 2.77
C LEU A 74 -8.31 -0.97 4.04
N TYR A 75 -8.50 -1.61 5.19
CA TYR A 75 -8.35 -0.99 6.50
C TYR A 75 -6.91 -1.16 7.04
N ALA A 76 -6.49 -0.34 8.00
CA ALA A 76 -5.08 -0.26 8.43
C ALA A 76 -4.72 -1.44 9.32
N ASP A 77 -5.69 -1.86 10.12
CA ASP A 77 -5.69 -2.91 11.12
C ASP A 77 -6.24 -4.24 10.58
N ASP A 78 -6.42 -4.35 9.27
CA ASP A 78 -7.01 -5.52 8.61
C ASP A 78 -6.07 -6.74 8.61
N VAL A 79 -6.07 -7.50 9.70
CA VAL A 79 -5.12 -8.61 9.92
C VAL A 79 -5.18 -9.70 8.86
N ASP A 80 -6.33 -9.86 8.19
CA ASP A 80 -6.55 -10.84 7.12
C ASP A 80 -5.89 -10.43 5.80
N VAL A 81 -5.50 -9.16 5.65
CA VAL A 81 -4.75 -8.68 4.50
C VAL A 81 -3.24 -8.91 4.72
N PRO A 82 -2.52 -9.44 3.72
CA PRO A 82 -1.08 -9.56 3.78
C PRO A 82 -0.40 -8.25 4.18
N VAL A 83 0.56 -8.35 5.09
CA VAL A 83 1.20 -7.18 5.71
C VAL A 83 1.82 -6.21 4.69
N TYR A 84 2.32 -6.72 3.56
CA TYR A 84 2.92 -5.90 2.51
C TYR A 84 1.90 -4.97 1.83
N LEU A 85 0.62 -5.36 1.73
CA LEU A 85 -0.45 -4.50 1.23
C LEU A 85 -0.84 -3.45 2.28
N ARG A 86 -0.89 -3.84 3.56
CA ARG A 86 -1.18 -2.91 4.66
C ARG A 86 -0.13 -1.82 4.80
N ARG A 87 1.17 -2.16 4.72
CA ARG A 87 2.28 -1.19 4.70
C ARG A 87 2.26 -0.26 3.47
N SER A 88 1.53 -0.62 2.43
CA SER A 88 1.35 0.21 1.24
C SER A 88 0.20 1.23 1.39
N ARG A 89 -0.70 1.08 2.38
CA ARG A 89 -1.81 2.00 2.65
C ARG A 89 -1.37 3.47 2.84
N PRO A 90 -0.30 3.80 3.59
CA PRO A 90 0.10 5.19 3.84
C PRO A 90 0.50 5.97 2.58
N ALA A 91 0.67 5.28 1.45
CA ALA A 91 0.88 5.91 0.15
C ALA A 91 -0.31 6.74 -0.33
N PHE A 92 -1.52 6.48 0.19
CA PHE A 92 -2.72 7.24 -0.15
C PHE A 92 -3.07 8.29 0.90
N PRO A 93 -3.61 9.45 0.50
CA PRO A 93 -4.03 10.49 1.43
C PRO A 93 -5.08 10.00 2.43
N VAL A 94 -5.10 10.61 3.62
CA VAL A 94 -6.17 10.42 4.59
C VAL A 94 -7.53 10.75 3.94
N GLY A 95 -8.54 9.93 4.19
CA GLY A 95 -9.86 10.03 3.55
C GLY A 95 -9.96 9.36 2.18
N SER A 96 -8.83 8.98 1.56
CA SER A 96 -8.86 8.01 0.47
C SER A 96 -9.20 6.63 1.02
N GLN A 97 -10.13 5.96 0.37
CA GLN A 97 -10.45 4.55 0.62
C GLN A 97 -9.69 3.69 -0.41
N PRO A 98 -8.45 3.26 -0.11
CA PRO A 98 -7.79 2.28 -0.94
C PRO A 98 -8.53 0.95 -0.88
N MET A 99 -8.36 0.14 -1.92
CA MET A 99 -8.94 -1.19 -2.05
C MET A 99 -7.84 -2.21 -2.31
N VAL A 100 -8.16 -3.45 -1.99
CA VAL A 100 -7.37 -4.63 -2.30
C VAL A 100 -8.28 -5.64 -2.98
N ALA A 101 -7.70 -6.55 -3.76
CA ALA A 101 -8.44 -7.55 -4.51
C ALA A 101 -7.74 -8.90 -4.48
N THR A 102 -8.53 -9.95 -4.65
CA THR A 102 -8.05 -11.31 -4.86
C THR A 102 -8.57 -11.85 -6.18
N ILE A 103 -7.83 -12.81 -6.75
CA ILE A 103 -8.28 -13.63 -7.87
C ILE A 103 -8.16 -15.08 -7.46
N ASN A 104 -9.27 -15.81 -7.53
CA ASN A 104 -9.36 -17.20 -7.09
C ASN A 104 -8.81 -17.38 -5.65
N GLY A 105 -9.05 -16.40 -4.78
CA GLY A 105 -8.57 -16.37 -3.40
C GLY A 105 -7.13 -15.86 -3.21
N GLU A 106 -6.34 -15.67 -4.26
CA GLU A 106 -4.97 -15.15 -4.16
C GLU A 106 -4.93 -13.63 -4.18
N TRP A 107 -4.21 -13.02 -3.24
CA TRP A 107 -4.05 -11.57 -3.15
C TRP A 107 -3.26 -11.00 -4.34
N LEU A 108 -3.84 -9.99 -4.98
CA LEU A 108 -3.12 -9.20 -5.97
C LEU A 108 -2.11 -8.27 -5.25
N PRO A 109 -0.85 -8.15 -5.69
CA PRO A 109 0.20 -7.41 -5.01
C PRO A 109 0.15 -5.91 -5.32
N ALA A 110 -1.04 -5.33 -5.26
CA ALA A 110 -1.27 -3.91 -5.43
C ALA A 110 -2.31 -3.37 -4.45
N VAL A 111 -2.34 -2.06 -4.32
CA VAL A 111 -3.41 -1.34 -3.65
C VAL A 111 -4.04 -0.37 -4.66
N TRP A 112 -5.37 -0.37 -4.77
CA TRP A 112 -6.13 0.38 -5.76
C TRP A 112 -6.83 1.61 -5.18
N ILE A 113 -6.98 2.66 -5.98
CA ILE A 113 -7.83 3.81 -5.68
C ILE A 113 -8.54 4.28 -6.94
N PHE A 114 -9.76 4.78 -6.83
CA PHE A 114 -10.46 5.44 -7.93
C PHE A 114 -10.41 6.96 -7.77
N GLN A 115 -9.86 7.66 -8.77
CA GLN A 115 -9.92 9.12 -8.91
C GLN A 115 -10.09 9.49 -10.39
N GLY A 116 -11.32 9.47 -10.89
CA GLY A 116 -11.64 9.64 -12.33
C GLY A 116 -11.32 8.40 -13.17
N ARG A 117 -10.30 7.64 -12.78
CA ARG A 117 -9.99 6.28 -13.26
C ARG A 117 -9.41 5.43 -12.12
N TRP A 118 -9.27 4.13 -12.34
CA TRP A 118 -8.57 3.25 -11.41
C TRP A 118 -7.07 3.48 -11.46
N TYR A 119 -6.47 3.62 -10.28
CA TYR A 119 -5.04 3.63 -10.06
C TYR A 119 -4.61 2.47 -9.18
N CYS A 120 -3.39 1.97 -9.35
CA CYS A 120 -2.81 0.90 -8.56
C CYS A 120 -1.34 1.18 -8.22
N LEU A 121 -0.94 0.81 -7.00
CA LEU A 121 0.44 0.87 -6.53
C LEU A 121 0.98 -0.55 -6.38
N LEU A 122 1.88 -0.93 -7.28
CA LEU A 122 2.44 -2.28 -7.39
C LEU A 122 3.81 -2.35 -6.74
N GLY A 123 4.04 -3.36 -5.90
CA GLY A 123 5.36 -3.69 -5.38
C GLY A 123 6.05 -2.57 -4.57
N ILE A 124 5.30 -1.58 -4.09
CA ILE A 124 5.84 -0.41 -3.39
C ILE A 124 6.52 -0.81 -2.07
N ASP A 125 5.92 -1.73 -1.32
CA ASP A 125 6.50 -2.29 -0.09
C ASP A 125 7.84 -3.00 -0.34
N HIS A 126 7.91 -3.81 -1.41
CA HIS A 126 9.13 -4.51 -1.78
C HIS A 126 10.27 -3.54 -2.11
N ARG A 127 9.96 -2.46 -2.85
CA ARG A 127 10.94 -1.40 -3.16
C ARG A 127 11.49 -0.78 -1.87
N ILE A 128 10.62 -0.36 -0.96
CA ILE A 128 11.03 0.24 0.32
C ILE A 128 11.91 -0.74 1.10
N ALA A 129 11.48 -2.00 1.22
CA ALA A 129 12.23 -3.02 1.94
C ALA A 129 13.59 -3.34 1.31
N SER A 130 13.74 -3.22 -0.02
CA SER A 130 15.02 -3.44 -0.73
C SER A 130 16.04 -2.32 -0.52
N ASP A 131 15.57 -1.09 -0.30
CA ASP A 131 16.46 0.05 -0.06
C ASP A 131 16.96 0.12 1.38
N LEU A 132 16.22 -0.48 2.31
CA LEU A 132 16.60 -0.58 3.72
C LEU A 132 17.63 -1.69 3.92
N GLN A 133 18.50 -1.54 4.93
CA GLN A 133 19.53 -2.53 5.27
C GLN A 133 19.59 -2.78 6.79
N GLY A 134 20.19 -3.91 7.18
CA GLY A 134 20.46 -4.27 8.57
C GLY A 134 19.22 -4.23 9.47
N ALA A 135 19.41 -3.76 10.71
CA ALA A 135 18.36 -3.66 11.72
C ALA A 135 17.15 -2.84 11.26
N CYS A 136 17.37 -1.84 10.40
CA CYS A 136 16.31 -1.02 9.83
C CYS A 136 15.31 -1.82 9.00
N ARG A 137 15.84 -2.64 8.09
CA ARG A 137 15.04 -3.50 7.23
C ARG A 137 14.28 -4.52 8.06
N THR A 138 14.93 -5.11 9.06
CA THR A 138 14.29 -6.04 10.00
C THR A 138 13.14 -5.38 10.76
N ALA A 139 13.34 -4.19 11.33
CA ALA A 139 12.31 -3.46 12.07
C ALA A 139 11.13 -3.03 11.16
N TYR A 140 11.42 -2.59 9.93
CA TYR A 140 10.40 -2.29 8.93
C TYR A 140 9.57 -3.53 8.57
N LEU A 141 10.21 -4.67 8.29
CA LEU A 141 9.51 -5.91 7.94
C LEU A 141 8.71 -6.51 9.10
N ALA A 142 9.19 -6.32 10.33
CA ALA A 142 8.51 -6.74 11.56
C ALA A 142 7.30 -5.84 11.93
N SER A 143 7.16 -4.67 11.31
CA SER A 143 6.02 -3.78 11.55
C SER A 143 4.77 -4.34 10.86
N THR A 144 3.90 -4.98 11.65
CA THR A 144 2.75 -5.71 11.12
C THR A 144 1.39 -5.10 11.45
N HIS A 145 1.26 -4.22 12.44
CA HIS A 145 -0.03 -3.63 12.82
C HIS A 145 0.10 -2.32 13.61
N GLY A 146 -1.02 -1.62 13.77
CA GLY A 146 -1.17 -0.46 14.66
C GLY A 146 -0.18 0.67 14.37
N ARG A 147 0.28 1.35 15.44
CA ARG A 147 1.20 2.50 15.38
C ARG A 147 2.50 2.22 14.62
N CYS A 148 2.91 0.96 14.50
CA CYS A 148 4.09 0.59 13.73
C CYS A 148 3.90 0.83 12.24
N LEU A 149 2.70 0.58 11.72
CA LEU A 149 2.39 0.87 10.33
C LEU A 149 2.48 2.38 10.04
N ASP A 150 2.09 3.21 11.00
CA ASP A 150 2.19 4.67 10.87
C ASP A 150 3.65 5.13 10.74
N PHE A 151 4.56 4.58 11.55
CA PHE A 151 6.01 4.87 11.43
C PHE A 151 6.61 4.33 10.13
N THR A 152 6.19 3.15 9.67
CA THR A 152 6.64 2.63 8.37
C THR A 152 6.24 3.52 7.22
N GLY A 153 5.10 4.22 7.31
CA GLY A 153 4.66 5.18 6.30
C GLY A 153 5.62 6.37 6.14
N ALA A 154 6.05 6.96 7.26
CA ALA A 154 7.01 8.06 7.25
C ALA A 154 8.41 7.60 6.78
N LEU A 155 8.88 6.44 7.25
CA LEU A 155 10.16 5.88 6.79
C LEU A 155 10.13 5.55 5.29
N ALA A 156 9.04 4.95 4.82
CA ALA A 156 8.80 4.69 3.41
C ALA A 156 8.88 5.98 2.59
N ALA A 157 8.15 7.02 2.99
CA ALA A 157 8.22 8.34 2.35
C ALA A 157 9.67 8.87 2.26
N ALA A 158 10.46 8.76 3.32
CA ALA A 158 11.85 9.22 3.32
C ALA A 158 12.76 8.36 2.43
N VAL A 159 12.57 7.05 2.41
CA VAL A 159 13.29 6.13 1.49
C VAL A 159 13.01 6.51 0.04
N LEU A 160 11.74 6.79 -0.28
CA LEU A 160 11.26 7.01 -1.64
C LEU A 160 11.56 8.42 -2.16
N ALA A 161 11.71 9.41 -1.27
CA ALA A 161 12.19 10.75 -1.59
C ALA A 161 13.73 10.87 -1.55
N GLU A 162 14.45 9.75 -1.37
CA GLU A 162 15.91 9.69 -1.22
C GLU A 162 16.47 10.61 -0.12
N ASP A 163 15.66 10.97 0.88
CA ASP A 163 16.08 11.81 2.01
C ASP A 163 16.88 11.00 3.03
N GLN A 164 18.21 11.02 2.88
CA GLN A 164 19.13 10.27 3.73
C GLN A 164 19.11 10.71 5.21
N VAL A 165 18.78 11.98 5.50
CA VAL A 165 18.74 12.48 6.87
C VAL A 165 17.46 12.01 7.57
N ALA A 166 16.31 12.21 6.92
CA ALA A 166 15.03 11.74 7.44
C ALA A 166 15.02 10.21 7.55
N ARG A 167 15.52 9.50 6.53
CA ARG A 167 15.63 8.04 6.53
C ARG A 167 16.44 7.56 7.73
N ARG A 168 17.63 8.13 7.99
CA ARG A 168 18.45 7.73 9.16
C ARG A 168 17.70 7.97 10.47
N ARG A 169 17.13 9.15 10.67
CA ARG A 169 16.39 9.50 11.90
C ARG A 169 15.19 8.58 12.12
N LEU A 170 14.35 8.39 11.11
CA LEU A 170 13.16 7.54 11.17
C LEU A 170 13.53 6.07 11.35
N CYS A 171 14.64 5.63 10.76
CA CYS A 171 15.18 4.30 10.97
C CYS A 171 15.62 4.08 12.41
N THR A 172 16.39 5.01 12.97
CA THR A 172 16.78 4.98 14.39
C THR A 172 15.56 4.93 15.29
N LEU A 173 14.57 5.81 15.07
CA LEU A 173 13.31 5.80 15.82
C LEU A 173 12.57 4.48 15.71
N LEU A 174 12.48 3.90 14.52
CA LEU A 174 11.80 2.62 14.31
C LEU A 174 12.51 1.45 15.00
N VAL A 175 13.84 1.46 15.02
CA VAL A 175 14.66 0.42 15.66
C VAL A 175 14.62 0.55 17.19
N GLU A 176 14.79 1.77 17.72
CA GLU A 176 14.86 2.03 19.16
C GLU A 176 13.48 1.98 19.83
N HIS A 177 12.47 2.52 19.16
CA HIS A 177 11.11 2.64 19.68
C HIS A 177 10.13 1.75 18.93
N GLY A 178 10.55 0.57 18.49
CA GLY A 178 9.72 -0.36 17.74
C GLY A 178 8.36 -0.67 18.36
N CYS A 179 7.58 -1.53 17.69
CA CYS A 179 6.26 -1.94 18.14
C CYS A 179 6.21 -2.31 19.63
N GLY A 180 5.51 -1.49 20.43
CA GLY A 180 5.29 -1.75 21.86
C GLY A 180 6.28 -1.08 22.83
N SER A 181 7.18 -0.22 22.35
CA SER A 181 8.20 0.46 23.18
C SER A 181 7.65 1.58 24.09
N VAL A 182 6.46 2.10 23.81
CA VAL A 182 5.75 3.02 24.71
C VAL A 182 4.59 2.24 25.34
N PRO A 183 4.69 1.80 26.61
CA PRO A 183 3.54 1.25 27.30
C PRO A 183 2.42 2.30 27.31
N ALA A 184 1.15 1.86 27.25
CA ALA A 184 0.05 2.77 27.52
C ALA A 184 0.34 3.44 28.87
N GLU A 185 0.48 4.77 28.89
CA GLU A 185 0.60 5.51 30.15
C GLU A 185 -0.52 5.01 31.06
N ALA A 186 -0.15 4.44 32.20
CA ALA A 186 -1.14 4.08 33.20
C ALA A 186 -1.99 5.33 33.46
N PRO A 187 -3.32 5.21 33.52
CA PRO A 187 -4.17 6.36 33.83
C PRO A 187 -3.62 7.01 35.12
N PRO A 188 -3.60 8.35 35.20
CA PRO A 188 -3.09 9.04 36.38
C PRO A 188 -3.80 8.46 37.61
N PRO A 189 -3.07 8.20 38.71
CA PRO A 189 -3.69 7.68 39.91
C PRO A 189 -4.87 8.59 40.26
N THR A 190 -6.07 8.04 40.29
CA THR A 190 -7.23 8.73 40.85
C THR A 190 -6.87 9.11 42.27
N GLU A 191 -6.60 10.39 42.51
CA GLU A 191 -6.53 10.91 43.87
C GLU A 191 -7.84 10.53 44.57
N PRO A 192 -7.79 10.03 45.82
CA PRO A 192 -9.02 9.86 46.58
C PRO A 192 -9.67 11.23 46.70
N LEU A 193 -10.93 11.32 46.28
CA LEU A 193 -11.76 12.51 46.48
C LEU A 193 -11.72 12.91 47.97
N PRO A 194 -11.66 14.22 48.27
CA PRO A 194 -11.48 14.74 49.63
C PRO A 194 -12.62 14.34 50.58
#